data_AF-A0A1I5KR46-F1
#
_entry.id   AF-A0A1I5KR46-F1
#
_cell.length_a   1.000
_cell.length_b   1.000
_cell.length_c   1.000
_cell.angle_alpha   90.00
_cell.angle_beta   90.00
_cell.angle_gamma   90.00
#
_symmetry.space_group_name_H-M   'P 1'
#
loop_
_entity.id
_entity.type
_entity.pdbx_description
1 polymer ?
#
loop_
_entity_poly.entity_id
_entity_poly.type
_entity_poly.pdbx_seq_one_letter_code
_entity_poly.pdbx_strand_id
1 'polypeptide(L)'
;MQLGHCQGLLNQARVKLGELEQYRGDYQQQWISEGQRGVSGQWLMNYQRFLSQLETAIGQQRQTVAWHGHNLDKVRGIWQQRYARLEGLRKLVQRYREEARLSADKREQKLLDELAQRIHRGDSA
;
A
#
# COMPACT_ATOMS: atom_id res chain seq x y z
N MET A 1 7.95 -7.29 1.46
CA MET A 1 7.20 -8.48 0.98
C MET A 1 5.71 -8.46 1.34
N GLN A 2 5.32 -8.13 2.57
CA GLN A 2 3.90 -8.18 3.02
C GLN A 2 2.92 -7.30 2.23
N LEU A 3 3.30 -6.06 1.86
CA LEU A 3 2.46 -5.16 1.06
C LEU A 3 2.14 -5.72 -0.33
N GLY A 4 3.17 -6.19 -1.06
CA GLY A 4 3.00 -6.75 -2.40
C GLY A 4 2.13 -8.00 -2.39
N HIS A 5 2.26 -8.85 -1.37
CA HIS A 5 1.42 -10.02 -1.19
C HIS A 5 -0.07 -9.64 -0.98
N CYS A 6 -0.35 -8.69 -0.08
CA CYS A 6 -1.73 -8.22 0.15
C CYS A 6 -2.34 -7.56 -1.09
N GLN A 7 -1.53 -6.81 -1.84
CA GLN A 7 -1.94 -6.20 -3.11
C GLN A 7 -2.28 -7.28 -4.15
N GLY A 8 -1.47 -8.33 -4.24
CA GLY A 8 -1.71 -9.48 -5.10
C GLY A 8 -3.02 -10.22 -4.78
N LEU A 9 -3.26 -10.50 -3.50
CA LEU A 9 -4.51 -11.13 -3.03
C LEU A 9 -5.75 -10.28 -3.38
N LEU A 10 -5.69 -8.97 -3.15
CA LEU A 10 -6.78 -8.06 -3.52
C LEU A 10 -7.05 -8.06 -5.03
N ASN A 11 -6.00 -8.04 -5.85
CA ASN A 11 -6.13 -8.08 -7.30
C ASN A 11 -6.75 -9.40 -7.77
N GLN A 12 -6.28 -10.54 -7.26
CA GLN A 12 -6.86 -11.86 -7.57
C GLN A 12 -8.35 -11.91 -7.20
N ALA A 13 -8.71 -11.41 -6.01
CA ALA A 13 -10.11 -11.37 -5.58
C ALA A 13 -10.98 -10.49 -6.49
N ARG A 14 -10.46 -9.35 -6.97
CA ARG A 14 -11.15 -8.45 -7.90
C ARG A 14 -11.32 -9.06 -9.29
N VAL A 15 -10.28 -9.71 -9.82
CA VAL A 15 -10.36 -10.45 -11.09
C VAL A 15 -11.45 -11.51 -10.99
N LYS A 16 -11.46 -12.30 -9.91
CA LYS A 16 -12.48 -13.34 -9.73
C LYS A 16 -13.90 -12.77 -9.63
N LEU A 17 -14.07 -11.63 -8.97
CA LEU A 17 -15.36 -10.93 -8.94
C LEU A 17 -15.81 -10.51 -10.34
N GLY A 18 -14.91 -9.92 -11.13
CA GLY A 18 -15.19 -9.52 -12.50
C GLY A 18 -15.59 -10.71 -13.39
N GLU A 19 -14.91 -11.85 -13.26
CA GLU A 19 -15.29 -13.09 -13.96
C GLU A 19 -16.71 -13.54 -13.61
N LEU A 20 -17.09 -13.51 -12.32
CA LEU A 20 -18.42 -13.92 -11.88
C LEU A 20 -19.51 -12.95 -12.37
N GLU A 21 -19.23 -11.64 -12.35
CA GLU A 21 -20.17 -10.63 -12.83
C GLU A 21 -20.36 -10.70 -14.35
N GLN A 22 -19.28 -10.92 -15.10
CA GLN A 22 -19.33 -11.18 -16.54
C GLN A 22 -20.14 -12.43 -16.84
N TYR A 23 -19.82 -13.55 -16.18
CA TYR A 23 -20.52 -14.81 -16.36
C TYR A 23 -22.02 -14.68 -16.05
N ARG A 24 -22.41 -13.92 -15.01
CA ARG A 24 -23.82 -13.62 -14.74
C ARG A 24 -24.49 -12.86 -15.89
N GLY A 25 -23.80 -11.87 -16.45
CA GLY A 25 -24.31 -11.10 -17.59
C GLY A 25 -24.53 -11.97 -18.82
N ASP A 26 -23.53 -12.78 -19.18
CA ASP A 26 -23.61 -13.71 -20.31
C ASP A 26 -24.74 -14.73 -20.11
N TYR A 27 -24.87 -15.25 -18.89
CA TYR A 27 -25.93 -16.21 -18.53
C TYR A 27 -27.33 -15.60 -18.61
N GLN A 28 -27.51 -14.34 -18.21
CA GLN A 28 -28.78 -13.61 -18.35
C GLN A 28 -29.14 -13.36 -19.83
N GLN A 29 -28.16 -13.03 -20.67
CA GLN A 29 -28.39 -12.86 -22.12
C GLN A 29 -28.83 -14.18 -22.77
N GLN A 30 -28.16 -15.28 -22.42
CA GLN A 30 -28.54 -16.61 -22.89
C GLN A 30 -29.98 -16.96 -22.49
N TRP A 31 -30.39 -16.59 -21.28
CA TRP A 31 -31.77 -16.76 -20.82
C TRP A 31 -32.79 -16.00 -21.65
N ILE A 32 -32.53 -14.73 -22.00
CA ILE A 32 -33.44 -13.94 -22.84
C ILE A 32 -33.61 -14.62 -24.20
N SER A 33 -32.51 -15.09 -24.80
CA SER A 33 -32.53 -15.78 -26.09
C SER A 33 -33.35 -17.08 -26.06
N GLU A 34 -33.12 -17.95 -25.07
CA GLU A 34 -33.84 -19.23 -24.98
C GLU A 34 -35.30 -19.05 -24.53
N GLY A 35 -35.57 -18.09 -23.65
CA GLY A 35 -36.92 -17.75 -23.18
C GLY A 35 -37.86 -17.32 -24.29
N GLN A 36 -37.35 -16.65 -25.34
CA GLN A 36 -38.14 -16.27 -26.51
C GLN A 36 -38.64 -17.46 -27.35
N ARG A 37 -38.02 -18.64 -27.23
CA ARG A 37 -38.39 -19.84 -27.99
C ARG A 37 -39.47 -20.70 -27.30
N GLY A 38 -39.91 -20.29 -26.11
CA GLY A 38 -40.79 -21.08 -25.25
C GLY A 38 -39.99 -22.10 -24.45
N VAL A 39 -40.08 -22.02 -23.12
CA VAL A 39 -39.32 -22.86 -22.18
C VAL A 39 -40.24 -23.60 -21.23
N SER A 40 -39.84 -24.80 -20.79
CA SER A 40 -40.61 -25.56 -19.81
C SER A 40 -40.51 -24.95 -18.41
N GLY A 41 -41.51 -25.21 -17.56
CA GLY A 41 -41.48 -24.77 -16.16
C GLY A 41 -40.27 -25.32 -15.38
N GLN A 42 -39.87 -26.56 -15.66
CA GLN A 42 -38.68 -27.17 -15.05
C GLN A 42 -37.39 -26.42 -15.43
N TRP A 43 -37.30 -25.97 -16.69
CA TRP A 43 -36.17 -25.17 -17.15
C TRP A 43 -36.11 -23.83 -16.40
N LEU A 44 -37.26 -23.16 -16.24
CA LEU A 44 -37.36 -21.89 -15.52
C LEU A 44 -36.97 -22.01 -14.04
N MET A 45 -37.38 -23.09 -13.37
CA MET A 45 -36.98 -23.37 -11.99
C MET A 45 -35.47 -23.61 -11.84
N ASN A 46 -34.87 -24.36 -12.76
CA ASN A 46 -33.43 -24.61 -12.76
C ASN A 46 -32.65 -23.30 -12.97
N TYR A 47 -33.12 -22.45 -13.87
CA TYR A 47 -32.53 -21.13 -14.12
C TYR A 47 -32.54 -20.26 -12.86
N GLN A 48 -33.70 -20.11 -12.21
CA GLN A 48 -33.81 -19.30 -10.98
C GLN A 48 -32.92 -19.83 -9.85
N ARG A 49 -32.86 -21.15 -9.69
CA ARG A 49 -32.00 -21.79 -8.68
C ARG A 49 -30.52 -21.45 -8.92
N PHE A 50 -30.06 -21.62 -10.15
CA PHE A 50 -28.67 -21.33 -10.50
C PHE A 50 -28.34 -19.85 -10.35
N LEU A 51 -29.22 -18.96 -10.80
CA LEU A 51 -29.05 -17.52 -10.65
C LEU A 51 -28.90 -17.13 -9.16
N SER A 52 -29.74 -17.68 -8.29
CA SER A 52 -29.66 -17.43 -6.84
C SER A 52 -28.33 -17.92 -6.22
N GLN A 53 -27.84 -19.08 -6.66
CA GLN A 53 -26.52 -19.59 -6.23
C GLN A 53 -25.40 -18.68 -6.72
N LEU A 54 -25.46 -18.22 -7.96
CA LEU A 54 -24.47 -17.31 -8.55
C LEU A 54 -24.45 -15.95 -7.84
N GLU A 55 -25.62 -15.39 -7.53
CA GLU A 55 -25.72 -14.14 -6.76
C GLU A 55 -25.15 -14.30 -5.35
N THR A 56 -25.39 -15.43 -4.70
CA THR A 56 -24.80 -15.75 -3.40
C THR A 56 -23.27 -15.80 -3.49
N ALA A 57 -22.73 -16.47 -4.51
CA ALA A 57 -21.28 -16.54 -4.73
C ALA A 57 -20.66 -15.17 -5.03
N ILE A 58 -21.33 -14.33 -5.83
CA ILE A 58 -20.93 -12.93 -6.08
C ILE A 58 -20.93 -12.13 -4.77
N GLY A 59 -21.96 -12.27 -3.94
CA GLY A 59 -22.04 -11.62 -2.64
C GLY A 59 -20.87 -12.00 -1.73
N GLN A 60 -20.57 -13.29 -1.63
CA GLN A 60 -19.41 -13.79 -0.87
C GLN A 60 -18.09 -13.25 -1.44
N GLN A 61 -17.93 -13.24 -2.76
CA GLN A 61 -16.72 -12.74 -3.40
C GLN A 61 -16.53 -11.22 -3.16
N ARG A 62 -17.61 -10.43 -3.17
CA ARG A 62 -17.56 -9.00 -2.80
C ARG A 62 -17.08 -8.80 -1.37
N GLN A 63 -17.53 -9.63 -0.43
CA GLN A 63 -17.06 -9.60 0.96
C GLN A 63 -15.56 -9.95 1.05
N THR A 64 -15.10 -10.94 0.28
CA THR A 64 -13.67 -11.28 0.19
C THR A 64 -12.83 -10.13 -0.36
N VAL A 65 -13.29 -9.44 -1.42
CA VAL A 65 -12.63 -8.24 -1.95
C VAL A 65 -12.54 -7.14 -0.89
N ALA A 66 -13.63 -6.87 -0.18
CA ALA A 66 -13.65 -5.88 0.89
C ALA A 66 -12.67 -6.23 2.01
N TRP A 67 -12.64 -7.50 2.44
CA TRP A 67 -11.73 -7.98 3.47
C TRP A 67 -10.26 -7.81 3.09
N HIS A 68 -9.87 -8.21 1.88
CA HIS A 68 -8.52 -7.99 1.37
C HIS A 68 -8.16 -6.51 1.25
N GLY A 69 -9.12 -5.66 0.86
CA GLY A 69 -8.95 -4.20 0.82
C GLY A 69 -8.61 -3.63 2.19
N HIS A 70 -9.42 -3.96 3.20
CA HIS A 70 -9.17 -3.53 4.58
C HIS A 70 -7.82 -4.05 5.12
N ASN A 71 -7.44 -5.27 4.78
CA ASN A 71 -6.15 -5.81 5.21
C ASN A 71 -4.97 -5.07 4.57
N LEU A 72 -5.06 -4.75 3.28
CA LEU A 72 -4.05 -3.96 2.57
C LEU A 72 -3.89 -2.58 3.21
N ASP A 73 -4.99 -1.91 3.54
CA ASP A 73 -4.96 -0.58 4.17
C ASP A 73 -4.29 -0.62 5.55
N LYS A 74 -4.57 -1.65 6.37
CA LYS A 74 -3.89 -1.85 7.66
C LYS A 74 -2.38 -2.01 7.49
N VAL A 75 -1.95 -2.89 6.58
CA VAL A 75 -0.52 -3.14 6.34
C VAL A 75 0.16 -1.88 5.79
N ARG A 76 -0.52 -1.12 4.94
CA ARG A 76 -0.04 0.17 4.42
C ARG A 76 0.12 1.20 5.54
N GLY A 77 -0.83 1.30 6.46
CA GLY A 77 -0.74 2.18 7.62
C GLY A 77 0.47 1.87 8.50
N ILE A 78 0.71 0.60 8.82
CA ILE A 78 1.89 0.16 9.59
C ILE A 78 3.19 0.54 8.86
N TRP A 79 3.25 0.31 7.55
CA TRP A 79 4.41 0.65 6.76
C TRP A 79 4.68 2.17 6.76
N GLN A 80 3.65 2.99 6.57
CA GLN A 80 3.76 4.45 6.60
C GLN A 80 4.26 4.96 7.95
N GLN A 81 3.74 4.43 9.06
CA GLN A 81 4.21 4.79 10.40
C GLN A 81 5.68 4.46 10.62
N ARG A 82 6.10 3.25 10.22
CA ARG A 82 7.52 2.82 10.31
C ARG A 82 8.42 3.69 9.45
N TYR A 83 7.98 4.02 8.24
CA TYR A 83 8.70 4.88 7.33
C TYR A 83 8.85 6.30 7.89
N ALA A 84 7.78 6.90 8.42
CA ALA A 84 7.82 8.21 9.05
C ALA A 84 8.80 8.26 10.24
N ARG A 85 8.80 7.21 11.09
CA ARG A 85 9.77 7.10 12.20
C ARG A 85 11.21 7.01 11.70
N LEU A 86 11.46 6.21 10.66
CA LEU A 86 12.79 6.07 10.06
C LEU A 86 13.27 7.41 9.52
N GLU A 87 12.40 8.16 8.83
CA GLU A 87 12.73 9.45 8.26
C GLU A 87 13.02 10.51 9.34
N GLY A 88 12.24 10.50 10.43
CA GLY A 88 12.52 11.35 11.60
C GLY A 88 13.90 11.07 12.21
N LEU A 89 14.25 9.78 12.37
CA LEU A 89 15.58 9.39 12.87
C LEU A 89 16.71 9.79 11.91
N ARG A 90 16.50 9.67 10.58
CA ARG A 90 17.48 10.11 9.58
C ARG A 90 17.79 11.60 9.71
N LYS A 91 16.76 12.43 9.84
CA LYS A 91 16.91 13.88 10.04
C LYS A 91 17.63 14.21 11.35
N LEU A 92 17.31 13.49 12.43
CA LEU A 92 17.99 13.65 13.72
C LEU A 92 19.49 13.33 13.62
N VAL A 93 19.83 12.21 12.97
CA VAL A 93 21.24 11.81 12.76
C VAL A 93 21.97 12.85 11.90
N GLN A 94 21.33 13.35 10.84
CA GLN A 94 21.92 14.40 10.00
C GLN A 94 22.22 15.65 10.83
N ARG A 95 21.26 16.11 11.65
CA ARG A 95 21.46 17.26 12.52
C ARG A 95 22.62 17.08 13.50
N TYR A 96 22.73 15.92 14.15
CA TYR A 96 23.86 15.65 15.05
C TYR A 96 25.21 15.65 14.34
N ARG A 97 25.28 15.19 13.08
CA ARG A 97 26.50 15.25 12.28
C ARG A 97 26.87 16.70 11.94
N GLU A 98 25.89 17.53 11.61
CA GLU A 98 26.08 18.96 11.36
C GLU A 98 26.56 19.69 12.63
N GLU A 99 25.92 19.44 13.78
CA GLU A 99 26.33 20.02 15.07
C GLU A 99 27.75 19.60 15.47
N ALA A 100 28.11 18.32 15.28
CA ALA A 100 29.45 17.81 15.56
C ALA A 100 30.51 18.45 14.65
N ARG A 101 30.21 18.62 13.36
CA ARG A 101 31.08 19.31 12.41
C ARG A 101 31.31 20.77 12.82
N LEU A 102 30.23 21.50 13.09
CA LEU A 102 30.32 22.90 13.55
C LEU A 102 31.10 23.04 14.86
N SER A 103 30.98 22.07 15.77
CA SER A 103 31.76 22.07 17.01
C SER A 103 33.25 21.83 16.75
N ALA A 104 33.60 20.93 15.82
CA ALA A 104 34.98 20.67 15.43
C ALA A 104 35.60 21.90 14.74
N ASP A 105 34.90 22.50 13.77
CA ASP A 105 35.34 23.68 13.03
C ASP A 105 35.63 24.86 13.99
N LYS A 106 34.75 25.08 14.98
CA LYS A 106 34.97 26.10 16.03
C LYS A 106 36.20 25.84 16.90
N ARG A 107 36.47 24.57 17.23
CA ARG A 107 37.65 24.19 18.03
C ARG A 107 38.93 24.40 17.23
N GLU A 108 38.94 24.01 15.96
CA GLU A 108 40.07 24.22 15.06
C GLU A 108 40.38 25.71 14.87
N GLN A 109 39.35 26.52 14.60
CA GLN A 109 39.52 27.98 14.47
C GLN A 109 40.14 28.59 15.74
N LYS A 110 39.66 28.21 16.92
CA LYS A 110 40.20 28.70 18.19
C LYS A 110 41.69 28.36 18.37
N LEU A 111 42.10 27.14 18.01
CA LEU A 111 43.49 26.72 18.09
C LEU A 111 44.38 27.51 17.12
N LEU A 112 43.91 27.77 15.91
CA LEU A 112 44.62 28.59 14.92
C LEU A 112 44.78 30.04 15.40
N ASP A 113 43.73 30.64 15.96
CA ASP A 113 43.77 31.99 16.52
C ASP A 113 44.77 32.10 17.69
N GLU A 114 44.79 31.12 18.59
CA GLU A 114 45.74 31.06 19.71
C GLU A 114 47.20 30.93 19.22
N LEU A 115 47.45 30.13 18.18
CA LEU A 115 48.77 30.01 17.56
C LEU A 115 49.21 31.32 16.90
N ALA A 116 48.32 31.96 16.13
CA ALA A 116 48.61 33.23 15.47
C ALA A 116 48.96 34.34 16.49
N GLN A 117 48.23 34.41 17.61
CA GLN A 117 48.54 35.36 18.68
C GLN A 117 49.91 35.12 19.33
N ARG A 118 50.33 33.86 19.48
CA ARG A 118 51.66 33.51 20.02
C ARG A 118 52.78 33.92 19.07
N ILE A 119 52.62 33.68 17.76
CA ILE A 119 53.59 34.08 16.74
C ILE A 119 53.72 35.61 16.72
N HIS A 120 52.60 36.33 16.68
CA HIS A 120 52.61 37.80 16.68
C HIS A 120 53.29 38.40 17.91
N ARG A 121 53.09 37.82 19.11
CA ARG A 121 53.79 38.24 20.33
C ARG A 121 55.29 37.92 20.31
N GLY A 122 55.70 36.85 19.64
CA GLY A 122 57.11 36.46 19.49
C GLY A 122 57.89 37.37 18.53
N ASP A 123 57.25 37.86 17.47
CA ASP A 123 57.86 38.83 16.53
C ASP A 123 57.90 40.28 17.08
N SER A 124 57.23 40.54 18.22
CA SER A 124 57.18 41.86 18.86
C SER A 124 58.16 42.02 20.03
N ALA A 125 59.03 41.03 20.27
CA ALA A 125 60.04 41.00 21.32
C ALA A 125 61.45 41.02 20.71
#